data_AF-A0A6C0DDS3-F1
#
_entry.id   AF-A0A6C0DDS3-F1
#
_cell.length_a   1.000
_cell.length_b   1.000
_cell.length_c   1.000
_cell.angle_alpha   90.00
_cell.angle_beta   90.00
_cell.angle_gamma   90.00
#
_symmetry.space_group_name_H-M   'P 1'
#
loop_
_entity.id
_entity.type
_entity.pdbx_description
1 polymer ?
#
loop_
_entity_poly.entity_id
_entity_poly.type
_entity_poly.pdbx_seq_one_letter_code
_entity_poly.pdbx_strand_id
1 'polypeptide(L)'
;MKTAFLITGLLLLLVANLLMVYSKGDSGEGFMNYYLQNAGASGLGKNKMEPIGAFDGVRVSPNGSSWRGSAPNKALVGPAFEVGPDSLFMFKNNDVKPECCPSSYSSDMGCVCSTPQQRDYINQRGGNRTVEDGV
;
A
#
# COMPACT_ATOMS: atom_id res chain seq x y z
N MET A 1 -26.52 -30.74 38.08
CA MET A 1 -25.70 -31.19 36.93
C MET A 1 -26.07 -30.49 35.62
N LYS A 2 -27.35 -30.44 35.22
CA LYS A 2 -27.78 -29.79 33.96
C LYS A 2 -27.57 -28.27 33.92
N THR A 3 -27.81 -27.58 35.04
CA THR A 3 -27.63 -26.12 35.16
C THR A 3 -26.17 -25.69 35.12
N ALA A 4 -25.28 -26.45 35.79
CA ALA A 4 -23.85 -26.20 35.76
C ALA A 4 -23.29 -26.31 34.33
N PHE A 5 -23.75 -27.28 33.55
CA PHE A 5 -23.35 -27.47 32.15
C PHE A 5 -23.83 -26.33 31.24
N LEU A 6 -25.04 -25.81 31.48
CA LEU A 6 -25.57 -24.65 30.73
C LEU A 6 -24.80 -23.37 31.06
N ILE A 7 -24.49 -23.14 32.33
CA ILE A 7 -23.75 -21.94 32.76
C ILE A 7 -22.32 -21.96 32.23
N THR A 8 -21.63 -23.10 32.29
CA THR A 8 -20.27 -23.22 31.72
C THR A 8 -20.27 -23.07 30.20
N GLY A 9 -21.26 -23.65 29.50
CA GLY A 9 -21.41 -23.49 28.06
C GLY A 9 -21.65 -22.04 27.65
N LEU A 10 -22.51 -21.30 28.38
CA LEU A 10 -22.78 -19.89 28.13
C LEU A 10 -21.53 -19.02 28.37
N LEU A 11 -20.78 -19.30 29.44
CA LEU A 11 -19.53 -18.60 29.78
C LEU A 11 -18.47 -18.79 28.68
N LEU A 12 -18.30 -20.02 28.19
CA LEU A 12 -17.36 -20.32 27.11
C LEU A 12 -17.73 -19.58 25.81
N LEU A 13 -19.02 -19.53 25.48
CA LEU A 13 -19.53 -18.78 24.32
C LEU A 13 -19.25 -17.27 24.44
N LEU A 14 -19.37 -16.70 25.63
CA LEU A 14 -19.12 -15.29 25.88
C LEU A 14 -17.62 -14.97 25.76
N VAL A 15 -16.76 -15.83 26.30
CA VAL A 15 -15.29 -15.70 26.17
C VAL A 15 -14.84 -15.85 24.72
N ALA A 16 -15.40 -16.79 23.96
CA ALA A 16 -15.07 -16.96 22.54
C ALA A 16 -15.44 -15.73 21.70
N ASN A 17 -16.61 -15.13 21.94
CA ASN A 17 -17.01 -13.88 21.26
C ASN A 17 -16.10 -12.71 21.63
N LEU A 18 -15.72 -12.58 22.90
CA LEU A 18 -14.76 -11.58 23.34
C LEU A 18 -13.41 -11.76 22.65
N LEU A 19 -12.89 -12.98 22.59
CA LEU A 19 -11.63 -13.26 21.91
C LEU A 19 -11.69 -12.93 20.41
N MET A 20 -12.80 -13.21 19.73
CA MET A 20 -12.98 -12.85 18.31
C MET A 20 -13.01 -11.34 18.08
N VAL A 21 -13.63 -10.56 18.99
CA VAL A 21 -13.71 -9.10 18.88
C VAL A 21 -12.36 -8.43 19.22
N TYR A 22 -11.60 -8.99 20.16
CA TYR A 22 -10.33 -8.44 20.63
C TYR A 22 -9.09 -9.04 19.95
N SER A 23 -9.23 -10.15 19.22
CA SER A 23 -8.20 -10.66 18.33
C SER A 23 -8.09 -9.69 17.16
N LYS A 24 -7.18 -8.72 17.29
CA LYS A 24 -6.71 -7.91 16.18
C LYS A 24 -6.25 -8.87 15.09
N GLY A 25 -7.06 -8.98 14.05
CA GLY A 25 -6.70 -9.65 12.82
C GLY A 25 -5.37 -9.10 12.35
N ASP A 26 -4.47 -10.02 11.99
CA ASP A 26 -3.22 -9.72 11.33
C ASP A 26 -3.53 -8.79 10.15
N SER A 27 -2.98 -7.58 10.17
CA SER A 27 -3.14 -6.63 9.08
C SER A 27 -2.47 -7.27 7.88
N GLY A 28 -3.27 -7.86 6.99
CA GLY A 28 -2.79 -8.37 5.72
C GLY A 28 -1.96 -7.27 5.06
N GLU A 29 -0.66 -7.54 4.93
CA GLU A 29 0.27 -6.67 4.24
C GLU A 29 -0.29 -6.37 2.85
N GLY A 30 -0.51 -5.08 2.55
CA GLY A 30 -1.25 -4.59 1.37
C GLY A 30 -0.56 -4.83 0.02
N PHE A 31 0.36 -5.78 -0.03
CA PHE A 31 1.00 -6.24 -1.24
C PHE A 31 0.24 -7.48 -1.75
N MET A 32 -0.27 -7.42 -2.99
CA MET A 32 -0.76 -8.60 -3.68
C MET A 32 0.43 -9.53 -3.97
N ASN A 33 0.71 -10.45 -3.05
CA ASN A 33 1.84 -11.38 -3.11
C ASN A 33 1.56 -12.56 -4.04
N TYR A 34 1.51 -12.31 -5.36
CA TYR A 34 1.53 -13.41 -6.35
C TYR A 34 2.96 -13.88 -6.66
N TYR A 35 4.00 -13.11 -6.30
CA TYR A 35 5.41 -13.37 -6.63
C TYR A 35 6.27 -13.91 -5.48
N LEU A 36 5.80 -13.86 -4.23
CA LEU A 36 6.59 -14.24 -3.05
C LEU A 36 6.39 -15.68 -2.58
N GLN A 37 5.53 -16.45 -3.27
CA GLN A 37 5.21 -17.84 -2.89
C GLN A 37 6.41 -18.80 -2.99
N ASN A 38 7.49 -18.39 -3.67
CA ASN A 38 8.75 -19.14 -3.82
C ASN A 38 9.96 -18.45 -3.16
N ALA A 39 9.77 -17.37 -2.40
CA ALA A 39 10.91 -16.74 -1.72
C ALA A 39 11.34 -17.60 -0.51
N GLY A 40 12.64 -17.93 -0.47
CA GLY A 40 13.21 -18.69 0.62
C GLY A 40 13.06 -17.98 1.95
N ALA A 41 12.78 -18.73 3.02
CA ALA A 41 12.74 -18.20 4.37
C ALA A 41 14.09 -17.53 4.71
N SER A 42 14.05 -16.30 5.23
CA SER A 42 15.26 -15.53 5.57
C SER A 42 16.09 -16.16 6.69
N GLY A 43 15.60 -17.22 7.36
CA GLY A 43 16.30 -17.92 8.43
C GLY A 43 16.44 -17.13 9.75
N LEU A 44 15.90 -15.91 9.80
CA LEU A 44 16.17 -14.94 10.87
C LEU A 44 15.05 -14.83 11.93
N GLY A 45 14.05 -15.72 11.87
CA GLY A 45 12.88 -15.70 12.75
C GLY A 45 11.82 -14.69 12.31
N LYS A 46 10.60 -14.85 12.83
CA LYS A 46 9.48 -13.94 12.53
C LYS A 46 9.80 -12.56 13.09
N ASN A 47 9.74 -11.52 12.27
CA ASN A 47 9.90 -10.10 12.63
C ASN A 47 11.33 -9.60 12.89
N LYS A 48 12.39 -10.31 12.45
CA LYS A 48 13.76 -9.79 12.52
C LYS A 48 14.17 -9.17 11.18
N MET A 49 14.08 -7.84 11.10
CA MET A 49 14.55 -7.07 9.95
C MET A 49 16.05 -6.82 10.15
N GLU A 50 16.90 -7.67 9.55
CA GLU A 50 18.35 -7.41 9.49
C GLU A 50 18.62 -6.47 8.31
N PRO A 51 19.54 -5.50 8.44
CA PRO A 51 19.88 -4.60 7.35
C PRO A 51 20.39 -5.37 6.13
N ILE A 52 19.69 -5.23 5.00
CA ILE A 52 20.00 -5.96 3.75
C ILE A 52 21.17 -5.29 3.00
N GLY A 53 21.57 -4.07 3.39
CA GLY A 53 22.75 -3.42 2.83
C GLY A 53 22.83 -1.92 3.11
N ALA A 54 23.72 -1.24 2.38
CA ALA A 54 24.08 0.17 2.57
C ALA A 54 22.95 1.19 2.36
N PHE A 55 21.79 0.75 1.87
CA PHE A 55 20.61 1.59 1.62
C PHE A 55 19.50 1.38 2.65
N ASP A 56 19.70 0.50 3.63
CA ASP A 56 18.73 0.30 4.70
C ASP A 56 18.68 1.54 5.61
N GLY A 57 17.48 2.03 5.93
CA GLY A 57 17.27 3.26 6.70
C GLY A 57 17.57 4.58 5.96
N VAL A 58 17.97 4.56 4.68
CA VAL A 58 18.18 5.79 3.90
C VAL A 58 16.82 6.41 3.55
N ARG A 59 16.47 7.51 4.25
CA ARG A 59 15.26 8.29 3.96
C ARG A 59 15.53 9.35 2.90
N VAL A 60 15.01 9.11 1.69
CA VAL A 60 15.00 10.12 0.62
C VAL A 60 13.74 10.98 0.76
N SER A 61 13.90 12.24 1.17
CA SER A 61 12.82 13.22 1.20
C SER A 61 12.30 13.48 -0.23
N PRO A 62 11.02 13.27 -0.52
CA PRO A 62 10.47 13.43 -1.86
C PRO A 62 10.34 14.90 -2.29
N ASN A 63 10.49 15.86 -1.38
CA ASN A 63 10.35 17.29 -1.67
C ASN A 63 11.51 17.91 -2.50
N GLY A 64 12.42 17.08 -3.03
CA GLY A 64 13.54 17.57 -3.85
C GLY A 64 14.25 16.51 -4.69
N SER A 65 13.73 15.29 -4.81
CA SER A 65 14.38 14.27 -5.64
C SER A 65 14.17 14.59 -7.13
N SER A 66 15.22 15.00 -7.84
CA SER A 66 15.20 15.30 -9.29
C SER A 66 14.68 14.15 -10.17
N TRP A 67 14.71 12.92 -9.64
CA TRP A 67 14.19 11.70 -10.27
C TRP A 67 12.68 11.54 -10.18
N ARG A 68 12.03 12.13 -9.15
CA ARG A 68 10.57 12.21 -9.08
C ARG A 68 10.18 13.44 -9.88
N GLY A 69 10.24 13.28 -11.19
CA GLY A 69 9.77 14.31 -12.09
C GLY A 69 8.33 14.68 -11.74
N SER A 70 8.17 15.81 -11.04
CA SER A 70 6.90 16.39 -10.68
C SER A 70 6.37 17.06 -11.94
N ALA A 71 5.84 16.24 -12.84
CA ALA A 71 5.12 16.69 -14.02
C ALA A 71 4.10 17.78 -13.60
N PRO A 72 3.86 18.80 -14.45
CA PRO A 72 2.93 19.87 -14.15
C PRO A 72 1.58 19.28 -13.72
N ASN A 73 1.00 19.85 -12.65
CA ASN A 73 -0.29 19.43 -12.12
C ASN A 73 -1.39 19.76 -13.14
N LYS A 74 -1.70 18.81 -14.02
CA LYS A 74 -2.80 18.93 -14.98
C LYS A 74 -4.02 18.17 -14.48
N ALA A 75 -5.21 18.70 -14.80
CA ALA A 75 -6.46 18.00 -14.56
C ALA A 75 -6.57 16.75 -15.45
N LEU A 76 -7.37 15.79 -15.00
CA LEU A 76 -7.70 14.62 -15.80
C LEU A 76 -8.56 15.02 -17.00
N VAL A 77 -8.37 14.33 -18.12
CA VAL A 77 -9.15 14.50 -19.36
C VAL A 77 -10.56 13.91 -19.19
N GLY A 78 -10.73 13.01 -18.23
CA GLY A 78 -11.99 12.34 -17.90
C GLY A 78 -12.28 12.32 -16.39
N PRO A 79 -13.25 11.52 -15.95
CA PRO A 79 -13.58 11.41 -14.52
C PRO A 79 -12.39 10.90 -13.70
N ALA A 80 -12.42 11.21 -12.40
CA ALA A 80 -11.45 10.68 -11.44
C ALA A 80 -11.37 9.15 -11.56
N PHE A 81 -10.15 8.64 -11.61
CA PHE A 81 -9.93 7.22 -11.73
C PHE A 81 -10.23 6.52 -10.40
N GLU A 82 -11.15 5.56 -10.42
CA GLU A 82 -11.40 4.64 -9.32
C GLU A 82 -10.67 3.32 -9.57
N VAL A 83 -9.85 2.91 -8.59
CA VAL A 83 -9.11 1.65 -8.66
C VAL A 83 -10.10 0.52 -8.46
N GLY A 84 -10.26 -0.35 -9.46
CA GLY A 84 -11.22 -1.45 -9.46
C GLY A 84 -10.76 -2.62 -10.33
N PRO A 85 -11.47 -3.74 -10.30
CA PRO A 85 -11.09 -4.96 -11.05
C PRO A 85 -10.99 -4.72 -12.57
N ASP A 86 -11.82 -3.83 -13.11
CA ASP A 86 -11.85 -3.50 -14.54
C ASP A 86 -10.94 -2.30 -14.91
N SER A 87 -10.18 -1.81 -13.93
CA SER A 87 -9.43 -0.56 -13.97
C SER A 87 -8.01 -0.82 -13.47
N LEU A 88 -7.18 -1.46 -14.29
CA LEU A 88 -5.77 -1.74 -13.96
C LEU A 88 -4.84 -0.54 -14.23
N PHE A 89 -5.31 0.45 -15.00
CA PHE A 89 -4.47 1.55 -15.46
C PHE A 89 -4.93 2.89 -14.88
N MET A 90 -4.28 3.32 -13.79
CA MET A 90 -4.65 4.56 -13.09
C MET A 90 -4.50 5.83 -13.92
N PHE A 91 -3.71 5.76 -15.00
CA PHE A 91 -3.41 6.88 -15.87
C PHE A 91 -4.27 6.94 -17.13
N LYS A 92 -5.34 6.13 -17.20
CA LYS A 92 -6.20 6.03 -18.40
C LYS A 92 -6.76 7.37 -18.85
N ASN A 93 -7.08 8.24 -17.89
CA ASN A 93 -7.69 9.55 -18.14
C ASN A 93 -6.67 10.70 -17.99
N ASN A 94 -5.37 10.39 -17.97
CA ASN A 94 -4.33 11.42 -17.92
C ASN A 94 -3.98 11.90 -19.32
N ASP A 95 -3.62 13.18 -19.40
CA ASP A 95 -3.02 13.75 -20.60
C ASP A 95 -1.58 13.23 -20.76
N VAL A 96 -1.14 13.04 -22.00
CA VAL A 96 0.22 12.58 -22.33
C VAL A 96 0.84 13.58 -23.29
N LYS A 97 1.84 14.31 -22.81
CA LYS A 97 2.50 15.38 -23.58
C LYS A 97 4.00 15.44 -23.26
N PRO A 98 4.86 15.85 -24.21
CA PRO A 98 6.28 16.09 -23.95
C PRO A 98 6.54 17.12 -22.84
N GLU A 99 5.65 18.10 -22.69
CA GLU A 99 5.67 19.11 -21.62
C GLU A 99 5.60 18.51 -20.21
N CYS A 100 5.09 17.28 -20.09
CA CYS A 100 4.96 16.62 -18.81
C CYS A 100 6.22 15.87 -18.38
N CYS A 101 7.29 15.96 -19.16
CA CYS A 101 8.59 15.43 -18.79
C CYS A 101 9.37 16.42 -17.90
N PRO A 102 10.13 15.94 -16.91
CA PRO A 102 10.30 14.55 -16.52
C PRO A 102 9.06 14.06 -15.75
N SER A 103 8.44 12.95 -16.17
CA SER A 103 7.43 12.23 -15.38
C SER A 103 7.96 10.84 -15.11
N SER A 104 7.61 10.24 -13.99
CA SER A 104 7.97 8.85 -13.68
C SER A 104 7.26 7.83 -14.56
N TYR A 105 6.23 8.25 -15.30
CA TYR A 105 5.45 7.41 -16.20
C TYR A 105 5.40 8.02 -17.60
N SER A 106 5.50 7.17 -18.61
CA SER A 106 5.42 7.53 -20.02
C SER A 106 4.47 6.62 -20.79
N SER A 107 4.00 7.11 -21.93
CA SER A 107 3.31 6.36 -22.98
C SER A 107 4.07 6.53 -24.30
N ASP A 108 3.61 5.85 -25.34
CA ASP A 108 3.99 6.07 -26.74
C ASP A 108 3.97 7.54 -27.19
N MET A 109 3.08 8.37 -26.64
CA MET A 109 2.92 9.78 -26.98
C MET A 109 3.75 10.77 -26.13
N GLY A 110 4.52 10.30 -25.14
CA GLY A 110 5.33 11.16 -24.25
C GLY A 110 5.17 10.87 -22.77
N CYS A 111 5.34 11.89 -21.91
CA CYS A 111 5.23 11.75 -20.46
C CYS A 111 3.79 11.92 -19.96
N VAL A 112 3.42 11.15 -18.93
CA VAL A 112 2.09 11.22 -18.31
C VAL A 112 2.01 12.41 -17.36
N CYS A 113 1.03 13.29 -17.56
CA CYS A 113 0.74 14.43 -16.69
C CYS A 113 -0.09 13.98 -15.47
N SER A 114 0.57 13.50 -14.41
CA SER A 114 -0.11 13.01 -13.20
C SER A 114 -0.69 14.13 -12.32
N THR A 115 -1.79 13.85 -11.62
CA THR A 115 -2.31 14.74 -10.57
C THR A 115 -1.57 14.53 -9.25
N PRO A 116 -1.56 15.52 -8.32
CA PRO A 116 -1.03 15.34 -6.97
C PRO A 116 -1.62 14.12 -6.26
N GLN A 117 -2.94 13.94 -6.33
CA GLN A 117 -3.66 12.85 -5.65
C GLN A 117 -3.23 11.48 -6.18
N GLN A 118 -2.97 11.36 -7.49
CA GLN A 118 -2.47 10.13 -8.07
C GLN A 118 -1.05 9.82 -7.57
N ARG A 119 -0.18 10.84 -7.47
CA ARG A 119 1.18 10.65 -6.94
C ARG A 119 1.15 10.25 -5.47
N ASP A 120 0.30 10.88 -4.67
CA ASP A 120 0.15 10.56 -3.25
C ASP A 120 -0.38 9.15 -3.05
N TYR A 121 -1.39 8.76 -3.83
CA TYR A 121 -1.90 7.40 -3.82
C TYR A 121 -0.80 6.38 -4.16
N ILE A 122 0.00 6.62 -5.20
CA ILE A 122 1.15 5.76 -5.56
C ILE A 122 2.19 5.70 -4.44
N ASN A 123 2.53 6.85 -3.86
CA ASN A 123 3.49 6.94 -2.76
C ASN A 123 3.04 6.16 -1.53
N GLN A 124 1.72 5.99 -1.36
CA GLN A 124 1.09 5.30 -0.24
C GLN A 124 0.74 3.82 -0.51
N ARG A 125 0.97 3.31 -1.73
CA ARG A 125 0.66 1.91 -2.06
C ARG A 125 1.50 0.93 -1.24
N GLY A 126 0.94 -0.26 -0.99
CA GLY A 126 1.62 -1.32 -0.26
C GLY A 126 1.88 -0.99 1.21
N GLY A 127 1.13 -0.07 1.81
CA GLY A 127 1.38 0.37 3.19
C GLY A 127 2.65 1.19 3.37
N ASN A 128 3.27 1.66 2.27
CA ASN A 128 4.41 2.55 2.34
C ASN A 128 3.94 3.95 2.76
N ARG A 129 4.61 4.63 3.69
CA ARG A 129 4.29 6.03 4.07
C ARG A 129 2.81 6.28 4.44
N THR A 130 2.08 5.26 4.92
CA THR A 130 0.67 5.37 5.33
C THR A 130 0.50 5.77 6.80
N VAL A 131 1.58 5.82 7.56
CA VAL A 131 1.63 6.33 8.93
C VAL A 131 2.68 7.44 9.00
N GLU A 132 2.45 8.44 9.84
CA GLU A 132 3.50 9.37 10.20
C GLU A 132 4.52 8.61 11.04
N ASP A 133 5.71 8.38 10.50
CA ASP A 133 6.81 7.70 11.21
C ASP A 133 7.40 8.55 12.36
N GLY A 134 6.74 9.65 12.75
CA GLY A 134 7.15 10.52 13.85
C GLY A 134 8.45 11.28 13.60
N VAL A 135 8.78 11.58 12.34
CA VAL A 135 9.93 12.38 11.92
C VAL A 135 9.49 13.48 10.97
#